data_AF-R0M0F4-F1
#
_entry.id   AF-R0M0F4-F1
#
_cell.length_a   1.000
_cell.length_b   1.000
_cell.length_c   1.000
_cell.angle_alpha   90.00
_cell.angle_beta   90.00
_cell.angle_gamma   90.00
#
_symmetry.space_group_name_H-M   'P 1'
#
loop_
_entity.id
_entity.type
_entity.pdbx_description
1 polymer ?
#
loop_
_entity_poly.entity_id
_entity_poly.type
_entity_poly.pdbx_seq_one_letter_code
_entity_poly.pdbx_strand_id
1 'polypeptide(L)'
;MSKIPLKEHSVLKKIPFLKNGQWVKPLEPNGYKTEIFIFDCFEYATRNGFLKVKREEEFAPLKNGNESKEDNPRTCEEILNKLKS
;
A
#
# COMPACT_ATOMS: atom_id res chain seq x y z
N MET A 1 -26.16 -12.54 0.60
CA MET A 1 -24.82 -12.92 1.09
C MET A 1 -24.48 -11.99 2.24
N SER A 2 -24.24 -12.50 3.46
CA SER A 2 -23.76 -11.68 4.58
C SER A 2 -22.33 -11.23 4.31
N LYS A 3 -22.03 -9.93 4.46
CA LYS A 3 -20.66 -9.41 4.32
C LYS A 3 -19.78 -10.01 5.43
N ILE A 4 -18.62 -10.53 5.06
CA ILE A 4 -17.59 -10.96 6.03
C ILE A 4 -17.15 -9.71 6.81
N PRO A 5 -17.17 -9.71 8.15
CA PRO A 5 -16.73 -8.56 8.93
C PRO A 5 -15.20 -8.48 8.85
N LEU A 6 -14.66 -7.44 8.22
CA LEU A 6 -13.21 -7.22 8.15
C LEU A 6 -12.79 -6.13 9.15
N LYS A 7 -11.59 -6.26 9.71
CA LYS A 7 -11.03 -5.27 10.61
C LYS A 7 -10.81 -3.94 9.89
N GLU A 8 -11.26 -2.85 10.52
CA GLU A 8 -10.93 -1.50 10.08
C GLU A 8 -9.61 -1.04 10.72
N HIS A 9 -8.72 -0.50 9.89
CA HIS A 9 -7.45 0.10 10.33
C HIS A 9 -7.53 1.60 10.14
N SER A 10 -7.36 2.35 11.22
CA SER A 10 -7.44 3.81 11.22
C SER A 10 -6.05 4.43 11.31
N VAL A 11 -5.76 5.39 10.44
CA VAL A 11 -4.49 6.14 10.45
C VAL A 11 -4.76 7.64 10.42
N LEU A 12 -4.03 8.39 11.24
CA LEU A 12 -4.05 9.85 11.21
C LEU A 12 -3.38 10.37 9.92
N LYS A 13 -4.08 11.26 9.20
CA LYS A 13 -3.60 11.88 7.98
C LYS A 13 -3.80 13.39 8.02
N LYS A 14 -2.95 14.09 7.27
CA LYS A 14 -3.13 15.49 6.90
C LYS A 14 -4.10 15.53 5.73
N ILE A 15 -5.38 15.73 6.02
CA ILE A 15 -6.47 15.72 5.04
C ILE A 15 -6.76 17.18 4.67
N PRO A 16 -6.45 17.60 3.42
CA PRO A 16 -6.81 18.94 2.96
C PRO A 16 -8.33 19.15 3.05
N PHE A 17 -8.73 20.33 3.49
CA PHE A 17 -10.14 20.66 3.70
C PHE A 17 -10.44 22.10 3.26
N LEU A 18 -11.72 22.39 3.06
CA LEU A 18 -12.18 23.72 2.71
C LEU A 18 -12.46 24.54 3.97
N LYS A 19 -11.90 25.74 4.05
CA LYS A 19 -12.20 26.72 5.10
C LYS A 19 -12.51 28.06 4.44
N ASN A 20 -13.71 28.58 4.65
CA ASN A 20 -14.17 29.86 4.08
C ASN A 20 -13.99 29.95 2.55
N GLY A 21 -14.28 28.87 1.82
CA GLY A 21 -14.14 28.82 0.37
C GLY A 21 -12.71 28.65 -0.15
N GLN A 22 -11.71 28.52 0.72
CA GLN A 22 -10.31 28.30 0.34
C GLN A 22 -9.80 26.93 0.82
N TRP A 23 -8.98 26.29 -0.02
CA TRP A 23 -8.33 25.03 0.34
C TRP A 23 -7.20 25.25 1.34
N VAL A 24 -7.24 24.51 2.44
CA VAL A 24 -6.20 24.52 3.47
C VAL A 24 -5.49 23.18 3.49
N LYS A 25 -4.17 23.19 3.35
CA LYS A 25 -3.31 22.04 3.62
C LYS A 25 -2.85 22.11 5.08
N PRO A 26 -3.29 21.18 5.95
CA PRO A 26 -3.02 21.29 7.37
C PRO A 26 -1.55 20.99 7.69
N LEU A 27 -1.01 21.68 8.70
CA LEU A 27 0.36 21.48 9.19
C LEU A 27 0.48 20.21 10.02
N GLU A 28 -0.55 19.84 10.76
CA GLU A 28 -0.63 18.61 11.57
C GLU A 28 -1.76 17.70 11.11
N PRO A 29 -1.71 16.37 11.39
CA PRO A 29 -2.80 15.47 11.08
C PRO A 29 -4.12 15.93 11.72
N ASN A 30 -5.19 15.96 10.94
CA ASN A 30 -6.48 16.54 11.31
C ASN A 30 -7.67 15.59 11.10
N GLY A 31 -7.42 14.36 10.65
CA GLY A 31 -8.47 13.38 10.49
C GLY A 31 -7.95 11.95 10.38
N TYR A 32 -8.83 11.00 10.63
CA TYR A 32 -8.56 9.58 10.46
C TYR A 32 -9.00 9.14 9.07
N LYS A 33 -8.14 8.38 8.39
CA LYS A 33 -8.51 7.59 7.22
C LYS A 33 -8.64 6.13 7.66
N THR A 34 -9.80 5.54 7.40
CA THR A 34 -10.07 4.12 7.63
C THR A 34 -9.86 3.33 6.35
N GLU A 35 -9.17 2.20 6.46
CA GLU A 35 -8.96 1.25 5.36
C GLU A 35 -9.15 -0.18 5.90
N ILE A 36 -9.61 -1.08 5.03
CA ILE A 36 -9.62 -2.52 5.29
C ILE A 36 -8.44 -3.14 4.53
N PHE A 37 -7.78 -4.14 5.12
CA PHE A 37 -6.68 -4.82 4.45
C PHE A 37 -7.15 -6.12 3.82
N ILE A 38 -6.75 -6.35 2.56
CA ILE A 38 -7.15 -7.55 1.81
C ILE A 38 -6.79 -8.85 2.53
N PHE A 39 -5.67 -8.87 3.26
CA PHE A 39 -5.19 -10.05 3.97
C PHE A 39 -5.88 -10.31 5.31
N ASP A 40 -6.70 -9.38 5.82
CA ASP A 40 -7.51 -9.64 7.01
C ASP A 40 -8.54 -10.76 6.76
N CYS A 41 -8.88 -11.03 5.48
CA CYS A 41 -9.79 -12.13 5.17
C CYS A 41 -9.21 -13.53 5.43
N PHE A 42 -7.88 -13.67 5.60
CA PHE A 42 -7.24 -14.96 5.83
C PHE A 42 -7.65 -15.61 7.16
N GLU A 43 -8.16 -14.83 8.14
CA GLU A 43 -8.68 -15.36 9.40
C GLU A 43 -9.96 -16.20 9.22
N TYR A 44 -10.70 -15.94 8.13
CA TYR A 44 -11.95 -16.66 7.81
C TYR A 44 -11.72 -17.90 6.93
N ALA A 45 -10.50 -18.14 6.47
CA ALA A 45 -10.18 -19.31 5.67
C ALA A 45 -10.05 -20.57 6.55
N THR A 46 -10.66 -21.68 6.14
CA THR A 46 -10.53 -22.96 6.85
C THR A 46 -9.14 -23.59 6.68
N ARG A 47 -8.42 -23.22 5.62
CA ARG A 47 -7.04 -23.64 5.34
C ARG A 47 -6.29 -22.49 4.67
N ASN A 48 -5.09 -22.19 5.17
CA ASN A 48 -4.17 -21.22 4.58
C ASN A 48 -2.92 -21.95 4.05
N GLY A 49 -2.32 -21.41 2.98
CA GLY A 49 -1.09 -21.93 2.39
C GLY A 49 -0.11 -20.81 2.10
N PHE A 50 1.19 -21.12 2.10
CA PHE A 50 2.27 -20.17 1.84
C PHE A 50 3.22 -20.75 0.80
N LEU A 51 3.59 -19.94 -0.19
CA LEU A 51 4.60 -20.28 -1.18
C LEU A 51 5.75 -19.27 -1.07
N LYS A 52 6.93 -19.76 -0.71
CA LYS A 52 8.15 -18.94 -0.71
C LYS A 52 8.71 -18.91 -2.13
N VAL A 53 8.96 -17.71 -2.62
CA VAL A 53 9.60 -17.46 -3.92
C VAL A 53 10.88 -16.63 -3.74
N LYS A 54 11.70 -16.57 -4.79
CA LYS A 54 12.83 -15.63 -4.85
C LYS A 54 12.31 -14.25 -5.23
N ARG A 55 12.76 -13.22 -4.52
CA ARG A 55 12.24 -11.84 -4.69
C ARG A 55 12.58 -11.31 -6.07
N GLU A 56 13.82 -11.50 -6.49
CA GLU A 56 14.38 -11.03 -7.75
C GLU A 56 13.69 -11.63 -8.98
N GLU A 57 13.03 -12.79 -8.84
CA GLU A 57 12.29 -13.46 -9.91
C GLU A 57 10.81 -13.04 -9.97
N GLU A 58 10.19 -12.68 -8.83
CA GLU A 58 8.72 -12.57 -8.72
C GLU A 58 8.22 -11.22 -8.17
N PHE A 59 9.11 -10.33 -7.70
CA PHE A 59 8.68 -9.12 -6.98
C PHE A 59 9.60 -7.90 -7.16
N ALA A 60 9.12 -6.93 -7.94
CA ALA A 60 9.72 -5.61 -8.14
C ALA A 60 8.66 -4.50 -7.96
N PRO A 61 8.39 -4.03 -6.72
CA PRO A 61 7.32 -3.08 -6.47
C PRO A 61 7.74 -1.64 -6.84
N LEU A 62 6.78 -0.88 -7.37
CA LEU A 62 6.91 0.55 -7.65
C LEU A 62 6.11 1.36 -6.64
N LYS A 63 6.79 2.07 -5.75
CA LYS A 63 6.21 2.82 -4.62
C LYS A 63 6.70 4.27 -4.52
N ASN A 64 7.91 4.55 -5.00
CA ASN A 64 8.62 5.79 -4.75
C ASN A 64 9.04 6.50 -6.05
N GLY A 65 9.38 7.79 -5.94
CA GLY A 65 10.00 8.55 -7.03
C GLY A 65 11.47 8.16 -7.27
N ASN A 66 12.05 8.65 -8.37
CA ASN A 66 13.42 8.34 -8.80
C ASN A 66 14.52 8.79 -7.81
N GLU A 67 14.19 9.72 -6.91
CA GLU A 67 15.05 10.19 -5.84
C GLU A 67 15.24 9.17 -4.71
N SER A 68 14.30 8.21 -4.57
CA SER A 68 14.44 7.11 -3.62
C SER A 68 15.52 6.15 -4.05
N LYS A 69 16.14 5.45 -3.09
CA LYS A 69 17.11 4.38 -3.37
C LYS A 69 16.45 3.03 -3.68
N GLU A 70 15.15 2.90 -3.43
CA GLU A 70 14.42 1.63 -3.52
C GLU A 70 13.01 1.82 -4.09
N ASP A 71 12.47 0.73 -4.64
CA ASP A 71 11.09 0.58 -5.12
C ASP A 71 10.65 1.75 -6.01
N ASN A 72 11.53 2.15 -6.92
CA ASN A 72 11.36 3.24 -7.87
C ASN A 72 11.42 2.72 -9.32
N PRO A 73 11.12 3.55 -10.34
CA PRO A 73 11.13 3.12 -11.74
C PRO A 73 12.44 2.46 -12.19
N ARG A 74 13.59 3.04 -11.82
CA ARG A 74 14.92 2.54 -12.17
C ARG A 74 15.19 1.16 -11.55
N THR A 75 14.91 0.99 -10.26
CA THR A 75 15.12 -0.30 -9.58
C THR A 75 14.23 -1.41 -10.16
N CYS A 76 13.01 -1.08 -10.59
CA CYS A 76 12.13 -2.03 -11.27
C CYS A 76 12.67 -2.44 -12.63
N GLU A 77 13.15 -1.47 -13.42
CA GLU A 77 13.76 -1.72 -14.72
C GLU A 77 15.02 -2.58 -14.60
N GLU A 78 15.90 -2.29 -13.64
CA GLU A 78 17.11 -3.07 -13.38
C GLU A 78 16.80 -4.54 -13.04
N ILE A 79 15.77 -4.81 -12.23
CA ILE A 79 15.32 -6.18 -11.92
C ILE A 79 14.77 -6.86 -13.18
N LEU A 80 13.88 -6.21 -13.93
CA LEU A 80 13.29 -6.77 -15.15
C LEU A 80 14.32 -7.08 -16.23
N ASN A 81 15.36 -6.25 -16.36
CA ASN A 81 16.43 -6.49 -17.33
C ASN A 81 17.29 -7.70 -16.94
N LYS A 82 17.57 -7.89 -15.64
CA LYS A 82 18.29 -9.08 -15.13
C LYS A 82 17.51 -10.38 -15.33
N LEU A 83 16.18 -10.33 -15.39
CA LEU A 83 15.35 -11.51 -15.66
C LEU A 83 15.27 -11.89 -17.15
N LYS A 84 15.56 -10.95 -18.05
CA LYS A 84 15.53 -11.16 -19.50
C LYS A 84 16.88 -11.65 -20.06
N SER A 85 17.96 -11.54 -19.28
CA SER A 85 19.32 -11.98 -19.61
C SER A 85 19.58 -13.39 -19.11
#